data_AF-A0A7W0TT04-F1
#
_entry.id   AF-A0A7W0TT04-F1
#
_cell.length_a   1.000
_cell.length_b   1.000
_cell.length_c   1.000
_cell.angle_alpha   90.00
_cell.angle_beta   90.00
_cell.angle_gamma   90.00
#
_symmetry.space_group_name_H-M   'P 1'
#
loop_
_entity.id
_entity.type
_entity.pdbx_description
1 polymer ?
#
loop_
_entity_poly.entity_id
_entity_poly.type
_entity_poly.pdbx_seq_one_letter_code
_entity_poly.pdbx_strand_id
1 'polypeptide(L)' 'MPATAPQMVFLGFGKYARADKIYALEPIRGGDRGGGKRTLVWVEGVSDPIVASRTERTILHEMGQDAAAGVPLL' A
#
# COMPACT_ATOMS: atom_id res chain seq x y z
N MET A 1 -12.10 -3.04 24.64
CA MET A 1 -11.67 -2.13 23.56
C MET A 1 -12.11 -2.77 22.27
N PRO A 2 -12.94 -2.13 21.41
CA PRO A 2 -13.21 -2.72 20.11
C PRO A 2 -11.89 -2.81 19.36
N ALA A 3 -11.47 -4.03 19.00
CA ALA A 3 -10.39 -4.19 18.04
C ALA A 3 -10.86 -3.50 16.76
N THR A 4 -10.23 -2.37 16.41
CA THR A 4 -10.53 -1.66 15.17
C THR A 4 -10.48 -2.70 14.04
N ALA A 5 -11.60 -2.90 13.34
CA ALA A 5 -11.65 -3.86 12.26
C ALA A 5 -10.51 -3.56 11.27
N PRO A 6 -9.81 -4.58 10.75
CA PRO A 6 -8.66 -4.35 9.90
C PRO A 6 -9.05 -3.50 8.68
N GLN A 7 -8.39 -2.35 8.52
CA GLN A 7 -8.71 -1.39 7.47
C GLN A 7 -8.39 -2.01 6.10
N MET A 8 -9.36 -1.95 5.20
CA MET A 8 -9.17 -2.39 3.81
C MET A 8 -8.63 -1.23 2.98
N VAL A 9 -7.54 -1.49 2.27
CA VAL A 9 -6.84 -0.52 1.41
C VAL A 9 -7.11 -0.85 -0.04
N PHE A 10 -7.51 0.15 -0.83
CA PHE A 10 -7.81 -0.06 -2.23
C PHE A 10 -6.54 0.06 -3.08
N LEU A 11 -6.16 -1.02 -3.75
CA LEU A 11 -4.95 -1.10 -4.57
C LEU A 11 -5.20 -0.71 -6.03
N GLY A 12 -6.46 -0.52 -6.43
CA GLY A 12 -6.87 -0.26 -7.80
C GLY A 12 -7.35 -1.51 -8.56
N PHE A 13 -8.07 -1.29 -9.66
CA PHE A 13 -8.67 -2.37 -10.47
C PHE A 13 -9.54 -3.35 -9.66
N GLY A 14 -10.31 -2.86 -8.68
CA GLY A 14 -11.15 -3.69 -7.82
C GLY A 14 -10.39 -4.53 -6.77
N LYS A 15 -9.07 -4.38 -6.65
CA LYS A 15 -8.26 -5.12 -5.66
C LYS A 15 -8.22 -4.37 -4.33
N TYR A 16 -8.39 -5.12 -3.25
CA TYR A 16 -8.28 -4.62 -1.89
C TYR A 16 -7.36 -5.53 -1.08
N ALA A 17 -6.59 -4.95 -0.18
CA ALA A 17 -5.77 -5.68 0.76
C ALA A 17 -5.97 -5.13 2.17
N ARG A 18 -5.84 -6.00 3.17
CA ARG A 18 -5.85 -5.59 4.57
C ARG A 18 -4.59 -4.82 4.91
N ALA A 19 -4.74 -3.61 5.48
CA ALA A 19 -3.63 -2.76 5.88
C ALA A 19 -2.65 -3.49 6.83
N ASP A 20 -3.18 -4.23 7.79
CA ASP A 20 -2.38 -4.95 8.80
C ASP A 20 -1.65 -6.19 8.26
N LYS A 21 -1.89 -6.55 7.00
CA LYS A 21 -1.25 -7.68 6.31
C LYS A 21 -0.28 -7.22 5.23
N ILE A 22 -0.18 -5.91 4.97
CA ILE A 22 0.78 -5.35 4.01
C ILE A 22 2.11 -5.13 4.73
N TYR A 23 3.17 -5.78 4.26
CA TYR A 23 4.50 -5.65 4.86
C TYR A 23 5.43 -4.73 4.11
N ALA A 24 5.25 -4.60 2.79
CA ALA A 24 6.09 -3.76 1.97
C ALA A 24 5.32 -3.20 0.77
N LEU A 25 5.77 -2.01 0.35
CA LEU A 25 5.33 -1.33 -0.86
C LEU A 25 6.59 -1.02 -1.66
N GLU A 26 6.64 -1.50 -2.91
CA GLU A 26 7.77 -1.24 -3.80
C GLU A 26 7.28 -0.44 -5.02
N PRO A 27 7.72 0.81 -5.19
CA PRO A 27 7.33 1.63 -6.32
C PRO A 27 8.05 1.14 -7.58
N ILE A 28 7.30 0.90 -8.65
CA ILE A 28 7.88 0.45 -9.92
C ILE A 28 8.54 1.67 -10.59
N ARG A 29 9.87 1.69 -10.63
CA ARG A 29 10.68 2.76 -11.27
C ARG A 29 11.20 2.26 -12.62
N GLY A 30 10.77 2.87 -13.73
CA GLY A 30 11.25 2.51 -15.07
C GLY A 30 10.54 3.23 -16.22
N GLY A 31 11.23 3.33 -17.36
CA GLY A 31 10.74 3.93 -18.61
C GLY A 31 9.64 3.12 -19.31
N ASP A 32 9.33 1.93 -18.81
CA ASP A 32 8.25 1.06 -19.28
C ASP A 32 6.90 1.49 -18.68
N ARG A 33 6.62 2.80 -18.81
CA ARG A 33 5.46 3.51 -18.25
C ARG A 33 4.21 3.19 -19.06
N GLY A 34 3.87 1.90 -19.18
CA GLY A 34 2.58 1.41 -19.60
C GLY A 34 1.51 1.69 -18.54
N GLY A 35 1.07 2.95 -18.45
CA GLY A 35 -0.27 3.39 -18.04
C GLY A 35 -0.90 3.02 -16.69
N GLY A 36 -0.42 2.05 -15.89
CA GLY A 36 -1.28 1.54 -14.80
C GLY A 36 -0.67 0.67 -13.71
N LYS A 37 0.64 0.40 -13.71
CA LYS A 37 1.31 -0.36 -12.65
C LYS A 37 2.30 0.55 -11.94
N ARG A 38 1.97 1.00 -10.72
CA ARG A 38 2.74 2.03 -10.01
C ARG A 38 3.46 1.49 -8.77
N THR A 39 2.90 0.49 -8.10
CA THR A 39 3.46 -0.07 -6.86
C THR A 39 3.18 -1.57 -6.76
N LEU A 40 4.17 -2.35 -6.35
CA LEU A 40 4.02 -3.74 -5.93
C LEU A 40 3.71 -3.78 -4.43
N VAL A 41 2.69 -4.54 -4.05
CA VAL A 41 2.21 -4.64 -2.67
C VAL A 41 2.42 -6.04 -2.16
N TRP A 42 3.25 -6.17 -1.14
CA TRP A 42 3.59 -7.45 -0.52
C TRP A 42 2.66 -7.70 0.66
N VAL A 43 1.92 -8.81 0.59
CA VAL A 43 0.88 -9.17 1.56
C VAL A 43 1.19 -10.53 2.18
N GLU A 44 0.96 -10.65 3.50
CA GLU A 44 1.10 -11.93 4.20
C GLU A 44 0.32 -13.05 3.52
N GLY A 45 0.99 -14.19 3.29
CA GLY A 45 0.36 -15.37 2.72
C GLY A 45 0.09 -15.30 1.21
N VAL A 46 0.50 -14.22 0.53
CA VAL A 46 0.44 -14.12 -0.93
C VAL A 46 1.85 -14.29 -1.50
N SER A 47 2.03 -15.31 -2.34
CA SER A 47 3.34 -15.65 -2.91
C SER A 47 3.85 -14.59 -3.89
N ASP A 48 2.95 -13.96 -4.65
CA ASP A 48 3.28 -12.94 -5.64
C ASP A 48 2.77 -11.56 -5.20
N PRO A 49 3.55 -10.48 -5.42
CA PRO A 49 3.12 -9.14 -5.04
C PRO A 49 1.90 -8.69 -5.84
N ILE A 50 0.97 -8.01 -5.17
CA ILE A 50 -0.21 -7.44 -5.81
C ILE A 50 0.19 -6.14 -6.49
N VAL A 51 0.01 -6.08 -7.82
CA VAL A 51 0.26 -4.86 -8.57
C VAL A 51 -0.88 -3.86 -8.35
N ALA A 52 -0.53 -2.72 -7.77
CA ALA A 52 -1.41 -1.59 -7.54
C ALA A 52 -1.27 -0.54 -8.66
N SER A 53 -2.39 0.10 -9.00
CA SER A 53 -2.41 1.26 -9.91
C SER A 53 -2.16 2.60 -9.21
N ARG A 54 -1.93 2.55 -7.91
CA ARG A 54 -1.71 3.69 -7.02
C ARG A 54 -0.26 3.76 -6.58
N THR A 55 0.17 4.94 -6.15
CA THR A 55 1.50 5.16 -5.60
C THR A 55 1.59 4.67 -4.17
N GLU A 56 2.79 4.29 -3.73
CA GLU A 56 3.09 3.93 -2.35
C GLU A 56 2.56 4.96 -1.35
N ARG A 57 2.71 6.26 -1.67
CA ARG A 57 2.28 7.36 -0.80
C ARG A 57 0.77 7.36 -0.54
N THR A 58 -0.03 7.11 -1.57
CA THR A 58 -1.50 7.03 -1.41
C THR A 58 -1.89 5.79 -0.60
N ILE A 59 -1.22 4.66 -0.85
CA ILE A 59 -1.46 3.41 -0.13
C ILE A 59 -1.07 3.57 1.35
N LEU A 60 0.05 4.21 1.66
CA LEU A 60 0.50 4.50 3.04
C LEU A 60 -0.48 5.41 3.79
N HIS A 61 -0.96 6.48 3.16
CA HIS A 61 -1.99 7.34 3.71
C HIS A 61 -3.27 6.53 4.00
N GLU A 62 -3.72 5.70 3.05
CA GLU A 62 -4.85 4.78 3.26
C GLU A 62 -4.57 3.65 4.26
N MET A 63 -3.32 3.38 4.66
CA MET A 63 -2.97 2.48 5.77
C MET A 63 -2.97 3.19 7.12
N GLY A 64 -3.28 4.50 7.16
CA GLY A 64 -3.21 5.32 8.38
C GLY A 64 -1.78 5.68 8.79
N GLN A 65 -0.81 5.57 7.88
CA GLN A 65 0.59 5.89 8.15
C GLN A 65 0.92 7.40 8.02
N ASP A 66 -0.10 8.27 7.96
CA ASP A 66 0.09 9.73 7.97
C ASP A 66 0.82 10.23 9.24
N ALA A 67 0.81 9.46 10.33
CA ALA A 67 1.58 9.78 11.54
C ALA A 67 3.11 9.64 11.36
N ALA A 68 3.59 8.90 10.36
CA ALA A 68 5.04 8.74 10.11
C ALA A 68 5.65 9.93 9.35
N ALA A 69 4.84 10.84 8.79
CA ALA A 69 5.30 12.14 8.30
C ALA A 69 5.43 13.19 9.44
N GLY A 70 5.02 12.84 10.65
CA GLY A 70 5.04 13.69 11.84
C GLY A 70 6.09 13.27 12.87
N VAL A 71 7.25 12.75 12.45
CA VAL A 71 8.41 12.77 13.35
C VAL A 71 8.86 14.23 13.43
N PRO A 72 8.71 14.94 14.56
CA PRO A 72 9.42 16.20 14.71
C PRO A 72 10.89 15.81 14.67
N LEU A 73 11.63 16.32 13.68
CA LEU A 73 13.07 16.35 13.76
C LEU A 73 13.39 17.19 15.01
N LEU A 74 13.69 16.50 16.12
CA LEU A 74 14.29 17.08 17.31
C LEU A 74 15.74 17.47 17.00
#